data_AF-A0A966QVK9-F1
#
_entry.id   AF-A0A966QVK9-F1
#
_cell.length_a   1.000
_cell.length_b   1.000
_cell.length_c   1.000
_cell.angle_alpha   90.00
_cell.angle_beta   90.00
_cell.angle_gamma   90.00
#
_symmetry.space_group_name_H-M   'P 1'
#
loop_
_entity.id
_entity.type
_entity.pdbx_description
1 polymer ?
#
loop_
_entity_poly.entity_id
_entity_poly.type
_entity_poly.pdbx_seq_one_letter_code
_entity_poly.pdbx_strand_id
1 'polypeptide(L)'
;MWWRAPWLQQRQALLGLAVFDALVIVGMYNALFWQRFDRWAGVTGSVATLVLLWLTLSYLLGRYSRSETDKHLWSISWVAIVVTALTMGAAWVGLARDPRALPDFVLPLLGGTAALSALAERSVDHQARQPNQWLLLVSQKEGEIIERELLQQKACSRLSLEICPSPQQALNVLASRSCRQGIVLGEEVDLGD
;
A
#
# COMPACT_ATOMS: atom_id res chain seq x y z
N MET A 1 -9.90 18.60 -10.83
CA MET A 1 -10.36 18.53 -9.42
C MET A 1 -10.46 17.11 -8.86
N TRP A 2 -10.72 16.07 -9.67
CA TRP A 2 -10.90 14.68 -9.19
C TRP A 2 -9.66 14.03 -8.53
N TRP A 3 -8.46 14.56 -8.77
CA TRP A 3 -7.20 14.06 -8.21
C TRP A 3 -7.01 14.32 -6.70
N ARG A 4 -7.83 15.19 -6.10
CA ARG A 4 -7.78 15.51 -4.67
C ARG A 4 -8.77 14.70 -3.83
N ALA A 5 -9.56 13.82 -4.44
CA ALA A 5 -10.49 13.00 -3.69
C ALA A 5 -9.71 11.97 -2.85
N PRO A 6 -9.90 11.93 -1.52
CA PRO A 6 -9.12 11.05 -0.64
C PRO A 6 -9.34 9.56 -0.96
N TRP A 7 -10.50 9.19 -1.53
CA TRP A 7 -10.76 7.83 -2.03
C TRP A 7 -9.88 7.47 -3.24
N LEU A 8 -9.48 8.45 -4.05
CA LEU A 8 -8.71 8.24 -5.27
C LEU A 8 -7.22 8.10 -4.94
N GLN A 9 -6.72 8.91 -4.00
CA GLN A 9 -5.34 8.83 -3.50
C GLN A 9 -5.05 7.47 -2.84
N GLN A 10 -6.00 6.93 -2.07
CA GLN A 10 -5.87 5.59 -1.51
C GLN A 10 -5.82 4.50 -2.61
N ARG A 11 -6.65 4.63 -3.65
CA ARG A 11 -6.63 3.68 -4.77
C ARG A 11 -5.40 3.80 -5.65
N GLN A 12 -4.78 4.97 -5.74
CA GLN A 12 -3.53 5.17 -6.50
C GLN A 12 -2.36 4.41 -5.90
N ALA A 13 -2.21 4.42 -4.57
CA ALA A 13 -1.15 3.65 -3.91
C ALA A 13 -1.31 2.13 -4.15
N LEU A 14 -2.57 1.64 -4.10
CA LEU A 14 -2.91 0.24 -4.36
C LEU A 14 -2.66 -0.16 -5.82
N LEU A 15 -3.03 0.72 -6.76
CA LEU A 15 -2.78 0.49 -8.18
C LEU A 15 -1.29 0.55 -8.50
N GLY A 16 -0.54 1.44 -7.83
CA GLY A 16 0.92 1.49 -7.89
C GLY A 16 1.56 0.19 -7.42
N LEU A 17 1.05 -0.40 -6.33
CA LEU A 17 1.54 -1.69 -5.82
C LEU A 17 1.26 -2.84 -6.80
N ALA A 18 0.05 -2.88 -7.40
CA ALA A 18 -0.29 -3.87 -8.41
C ALA A 18 0.59 -3.76 -9.68
N VAL A 19 0.84 -2.54 -10.14
CA VAL A 19 1.76 -2.29 -11.28
C VAL A 19 3.19 -2.69 -10.92
N PHE A 20 3.64 -2.37 -9.71
CA PHE A 20 4.95 -2.78 -9.23
C PHE A 20 5.11 -4.30 -9.22
N ASP A 21 4.15 -5.03 -8.65
CA ASP A 21 4.15 -6.49 -8.63
C ASP A 21 4.24 -7.08 -10.05
N ALA A 22 3.46 -6.54 -10.99
CA ALA A 22 3.50 -6.97 -12.38
C ALA A 22 4.88 -6.75 -13.01
N LEU A 23 5.49 -5.59 -12.80
CA LEU A 23 6.84 -5.29 -13.28
C LEU A 23 7.90 -6.21 -12.66
N VAL A 24 7.78 -6.49 -11.36
CA VAL A 24 8.70 -7.39 -10.65
C VAL A 24 8.58 -8.82 -11.18
N ILE A 25 7.36 -9.33 -11.39
CA ILE A 25 7.14 -10.67 -11.95
C ILE A 25 7.72 -10.75 -13.37
N VAL A 26 7.43 -9.78 -14.23
CA VAL A 26 7.95 -9.74 -15.61
C VAL A 26 9.48 -9.64 -15.61
N GLY A 27 10.03 -8.78 -14.76
CA GLY A 27 11.47 -8.55 -14.64
C GLY A 27 12.21 -9.78 -14.13
N MET A 28 11.76 -10.37 -13.01
CA MET A 28 12.36 -11.59 -12.46
C MET A 28 12.23 -12.76 -13.42
N TYR A 29 11.09 -12.91 -14.09
CA TYR A 29 10.92 -13.96 -15.09
C TYR A 29 11.93 -13.84 -16.21
N ASN A 30 12.08 -12.64 -16.80
CA ASN A 30 13.03 -12.42 -17.88
C ASN A 30 14.48 -12.57 -17.41
N ALA A 31 14.82 -12.12 -16.20
CA ALA A 31 16.15 -12.29 -15.62
C ALA A 31 16.51 -13.77 -15.43
N LEU A 32 15.63 -14.56 -14.80
CA LEU A 32 15.84 -16.00 -14.61
C LEU A 32 15.87 -16.75 -15.95
N PHE A 33 15.02 -16.35 -16.90
CA PHE A 33 15.00 -16.96 -18.22
C PHE A 33 16.29 -16.68 -19.01
N TRP A 34 16.78 -15.43 -18.96
CA TRP A 34 18.04 -15.06 -19.57
C TRP A 34 19.21 -15.81 -18.92
N GLN A 35 19.28 -15.87 -17.59
CA GLN A 35 20.31 -16.63 -16.87
C GLN A 35 20.32 -18.12 -17.24
N ARG A 36 19.16 -18.73 -17.47
CA ARG A 36 19.03 -20.19 -17.71
C ARG A 36 19.20 -20.58 -19.18
N PHE A 37 18.71 -19.75 -20.10
CA PHE A 37 18.57 -20.08 -21.51
C PHE A 37 19.35 -19.15 -22.44
N ASP A 38 20.06 -18.17 -21.90
CA ASP A 38 20.88 -17.17 -22.61
C ASP A 38 20.10 -16.42 -23.70
N ARG A 39 18.80 -16.25 -23.48
CA ARG A 39 17.88 -15.58 -24.41
C ARG A 39 16.87 -14.74 -23.64
N TRP A 40 16.39 -13.68 -24.27
CA TRP A 40 15.31 -12.87 -23.73
C TRP A 40 13.96 -13.51 -24.02
N ALA A 41 13.12 -13.72 -23.00
CA ALA A 41 11.82 -14.33 -23.19
C ALA A 41 10.78 -13.36 -23.77
N GLY A 42 10.86 -12.09 -23.36
CA GLY A 42 9.82 -11.09 -23.61
C GLY A 42 8.55 -11.33 -22.78
N VAL A 43 7.45 -10.71 -23.22
CA VAL A 43 6.12 -10.91 -22.62
C VAL A 43 5.48 -12.12 -23.30
N THR A 44 5.50 -13.26 -22.61
CA THR A 44 4.89 -14.51 -23.08
C THR A 44 3.52 -14.72 -22.43
N GLY A 45 2.67 -15.54 -23.05
CA GLY A 45 1.39 -15.93 -22.45
C GLY A 45 1.53 -16.51 -21.04
N SER A 46 2.59 -17.28 -20.77
CA SER A 46 2.86 -17.81 -19.42
C SER A 46 3.09 -16.73 -18.38
N VAL A 47 3.82 -15.67 -18.71
CA VAL A 47 4.06 -14.55 -17.79
C VAL A 47 2.80 -13.72 -17.59
N ALA A 48 2.05 -13.48 -18.68
CA ALA A 48 0.78 -12.77 -18.61
C ALA A 48 -0.21 -13.51 -17.69
N THR A 49 -0.33 -14.83 -17.84
CA THR A 49 -1.16 -15.66 -16.95
C THR A 49 -0.66 -15.61 -15.51
N LEU A 50 0.66 -15.68 -15.27
CA LEU A 50 1.22 -15.61 -13.93
C LEU A 50 0.93 -14.27 -13.26
N VAL A 51 1.09 -13.15 -13.98
CA VAL A 51 0.75 -11.81 -13.50
C VAL A 51 -0.74 -11.73 -13.16
N LEU A 52 -1.62 -12.18 -14.07
CA LEU A 52 -3.06 -12.17 -13.82
C LEU A 52 -3.44 -13.02 -12.61
N LEU A 53 -2.87 -14.21 -12.47
CA LEU A 53 -3.09 -15.09 -11.34
C LEU A 53 -2.66 -14.41 -10.03
N TRP A 54 -1.44 -13.88 -9.99
CA TRP A 54 -0.90 -13.18 -8.83
C TRP A 54 -1.76 -11.99 -8.40
N LEU A 55 -2.15 -11.14 -9.36
CA LEU A 55 -2.98 -9.96 -9.09
C LEU A 55 -4.38 -10.35 -8.64
N THR A 56 -4.99 -11.34 -9.27
CA THR A 56 -6.35 -11.81 -8.92
C THR A 56 -6.38 -12.41 -7.53
N LEU A 57 -5.41 -13.26 -7.19
CA LEU A 57 -5.29 -13.81 -5.83
C LEU A 57 -4.97 -12.72 -4.81
N SER A 58 -4.03 -11.83 -5.10
CA SER A 58 -3.72 -10.70 -4.20
C SER A 58 -4.96 -9.85 -3.93
N TYR A 59 -5.80 -9.62 -4.94
CA TYR A 59 -7.06 -8.93 -4.78
C TYR A 59 -8.08 -9.73 -3.93
N LEU A 60 -8.28 -11.01 -4.23
CA LEU A 60 -9.22 -11.88 -3.50
C LEU A 60 -8.84 -12.06 -2.02
N LEU A 61 -7.54 -12.17 -1.73
CA LEU A 61 -7.03 -12.23 -0.36
C LEU A 61 -7.05 -10.86 0.36
N GLY A 62 -7.54 -9.81 -0.30
CA GLY A 62 -7.68 -8.50 0.32
C GLY A 62 -6.35 -7.78 0.56
N ARG A 63 -5.25 -8.20 -0.08
CA ARG A 63 -3.95 -7.50 0.00
C ARG A 63 -4.04 -6.06 -0.47
N TYR A 64 -4.91 -5.80 -1.45
CA TYR A 64 -5.19 -4.45 -1.91
C TYR A 64 -6.40 -3.80 -1.21
N SER A 65 -6.85 -4.36 -0.08
CA SER A 65 -7.92 -3.79 0.75
C SER A 65 -7.34 -3.27 2.06
N ARG A 66 -7.90 -2.17 2.59
CA ARG A 66 -7.46 -1.55 3.84
C ARG A 66 -7.95 -2.41 5.02
N SER A 67 -7.22 -3.46 5.39
CA SER A 67 -7.56 -4.31 6.53
C SER A 67 -6.30 -4.61 7.34
N GLU A 68 -6.24 -4.13 8.59
CA GLU A 68 -5.28 -4.50 9.65
C GLU A 68 -3.89 -4.98 9.18
N THR A 69 -2.86 -4.15 9.39
CA THR A 69 -1.47 -4.39 8.93
C THR A 69 -0.88 -5.78 9.22
N ASP A 70 -1.34 -6.49 10.25
CA ASP A 70 -0.85 -7.84 10.56
C ASP A 70 -1.39 -8.93 9.62
N LYS A 71 -2.53 -8.69 8.95
CA LYS A 71 -3.11 -9.62 7.96
C LYS A 71 -2.42 -9.53 6.59
N HIS A 72 -1.76 -8.40 6.30
CA HIS A 72 -1.14 -8.14 5.00
C HIS A 72 0.07 -9.04 4.71
N LEU A 73 0.99 -9.21 5.65
CA LEU A 73 2.18 -10.08 5.46
C LEU A 73 1.81 -11.57 5.28
N TRP A 74 0.76 -12.01 5.97
CA TRP A 74 0.20 -13.35 5.79
C TRP A 74 -0.46 -13.52 4.42
N SER A 75 -1.11 -12.48 3.90
CA SER A 75 -1.74 -12.52 2.57
C SER A 75 -0.73 -12.74 1.44
N ILE A 76 0.44 -12.09 1.48
CA ILE A 76 1.52 -12.28 0.48
C ILE A 76 2.03 -13.72 0.49
N SER A 77 2.24 -14.26 1.69
CA SER A 77 2.69 -15.64 1.88
C SER A 77 1.68 -16.63 1.30
N TRP A 78 0.39 -16.41 1.55
CA TRP A 78 -0.67 -17.25 0.99
C TRP A 78 -0.78 -17.15 -0.53
N VAL A 79 -0.69 -15.94 -1.09
CA VAL A 79 -0.67 -15.75 -2.55
C VAL A 79 0.50 -16.55 -3.15
N ALA A 80 1.70 -16.39 -2.61
CA ALA A 80 2.88 -17.11 -3.09
C ALA A 80 2.70 -18.63 -2.99
N ILE A 81 2.18 -19.14 -1.87
CA ILE A 81 1.92 -20.58 -1.68
C ILE A 81 0.91 -21.09 -2.70
N VAL A 82 -0.22 -20.40 -2.89
CA VAL A 82 -1.29 -20.85 -3.79
C VAL A 82 -0.84 -20.77 -5.26
N VAL A 83 -0.15 -19.70 -5.65
CA VAL A 83 0.41 -19.56 -7.00
C VAL A 83 1.44 -20.66 -7.26
N THR A 84 2.29 -20.97 -6.28
CA THR A 84 3.28 -22.06 -6.36
C THR A 84 2.57 -23.42 -6.49
N ALA A 85 1.57 -23.70 -5.66
CA ALA A 85 0.82 -24.95 -5.69
C ALA A 85 0.09 -25.15 -7.02
N LEU A 86 -0.53 -24.09 -7.56
CA LEU A 86 -1.22 -24.14 -8.86
C LEU A 86 -0.24 -24.36 -10.02
N THR A 87 0.88 -23.65 -10.03
CA THR A 87 1.88 -23.77 -11.11
C THR A 87 2.56 -25.13 -11.08
N MET A 88 2.94 -25.63 -9.90
CA MET A 88 3.46 -26.99 -9.74
C MET A 88 2.39 -28.03 -10.08
N GLY A 89 1.16 -27.89 -9.59
CA GLY A 89 0.06 -28.81 -9.90
C GLY A 89 -0.20 -28.94 -11.41
N ALA A 90 -0.19 -27.82 -12.15
CA ALA A 90 -0.32 -27.83 -13.60
C ALA A 90 0.86 -28.53 -14.33
N ALA A 91 2.07 -28.41 -13.79
CA ALA A 91 3.24 -29.14 -14.28
C ALA A 91 3.10 -30.66 -14.08
N TRP A 92 2.64 -31.06 -12.89
CA TRP A 92 2.46 -32.46 -12.50
C TRP A 92 1.33 -33.18 -13.25
N VAL A 93 0.23 -32.48 -13.56
CA VAL A 93 -0.89 -33.03 -14.36
C VAL A 93 -0.52 -33.18 -15.85
N GLY A 94 0.71 -32.82 -16.24
CA GLY A 94 1.21 -32.97 -17.60
C GLY A 94 0.66 -31.93 -18.59
N LEU A 95 -0.10 -30.94 -18.10
CA LEU A 95 -0.56 -29.80 -18.89
C LEU A 95 0.61 -28.90 -19.32
N ALA A 96 1.70 -28.89 -18.56
CA ALA A 96 2.91 -28.15 -18.88
C ALA A 96 4.16 -29.03 -18.73
N ARG A 97 4.60 -29.67 -19.82
CA ARG A 97 5.97 -30.23 -19.96
C ARG A 97 7.02 -29.13 -20.18
N ASP A 98 6.76 -27.93 -19.69
CA ASP A 98 7.60 -26.77 -19.92
C ASP A 98 8.66 -26.72 -18.80
N PRO A 99 9.97 -26.69 -19.10
CA PRO A 99 11.03 -26.60 -18.08
C PRO A 99 10.91 -25.36 -17.16
N ARG A 100 10.03 -24.43 -17.50
CA ARG A 100 9.67 -23.23 -16.72
C ARG A 100 8.76 -23.53 -15.52
N ALA A 101 8.07 -24.67 -15.53
CA ALA A 101 7.18 -25.08 -14.45
C ALA A 101 7.90 -25.93 -13.38
N LEU A 102 9.22 -26.11 -13.53
CA LEU A 102 10.06 -26.80 -12.56
C LEU A 102 10.24 -25.99 -11.28
N PRO A 103 10.39 -26.67 -10.12
CA PRO A 103 10.60 -26.00 -8.83
C PRO A 103 11.77 -25.02 -8.86
N ASP A 104 12.86 -25.40 -9.53
CA ASP A 104 14.09 -24.61 -9.64
C ASP A 104 13.90 -23.27 -10.38
N PHE A 105 12.85 -23.13 -11.18
CA PHE A 105 12.52 -21.88 -11.86
C PHE A 105 11.43 -21.11 -11.12
N VAL A 106 10.40 -21.81 -10.65
CA VAL A 106 9.22 -21.21 -10.01
C VAL A 106 9.52 -20.69 -8.61
N LEU A 107 10.28 -21.43 -7.79
CA LEU A 107 10.60 -21.04 -6.42
C LEU A 107 11.42 -19.73 -6.33
N PRO A 108 12.54 -19.54 -7.06
CA PRO A 108 13.26 -18.28 -7.01
C PRO A 108 12.44 -17.13 -7.60
N LEU A 109 11.61 -17.39 -8.62
CA LEU A 109 10.71 -16.40 -9.20
C LEU A 109 9.69 -15.91 -8.16
N LEU A 110 8.90 -16.82 -7.59
CA LEU A 110 7.83 -16.46 -6.65
C LEU A 110 8.36 -16.01 -5.28
N GLY A 111 9.46 -16.61 -4.83
CA GLY A 111 10.13 -16.20 -3.60
C GLY A 111 10.69 -14.79 -3.70
N GLY A 112 11.35 -14.45 -4.81
CA GLY A 112 11.85 -13.09 -5.02
C GLY A 112 10.74 -12.07 -5.27
N THR A 113 9.69 -12.44 -6.01
CA THR A 113 8.54 -11.53 -6.20
C THR A 113 7.85 -11.27 -4.88
N ALA A 114 7.64 -12.28 -4.03
CA ALA A 114 7.08 -12.13 -2.69
C ALA A 114 7.95 -11.23 -1.80
N ALA A 115 9.27 -11.42 -1.82
CA ALA A 115 10.20 -10.61 -1.03
C ALA A 115 10.17 -9.14 -1.45
N LEU A 116 10.26 -8.86 -2.76
CA LEU A 116 10.20 -7.49 -3.29
C LEU A 116 8.83 -6.84 -3.07
N SER A 117 7.76 -7.61 -3.23
CA SER A 117 6.38 -7.19 -2.92
C SER A 117 6.24 -6.78 -1.45
N ALA A 118 6.76 -7.59 -0.53
CA ALA A 118 6.72 -7.30 0.91
C ALA A 118 7.55 -6.06 1.28
N LEU A 119 8.70 -5.84 0.62
CA LEU A 119 9.51 -4.64 0.81
C LEU A 119 8.79 -3.38 0.30
N ALA A 120 8.18 -3.45 -0.88
CA ALA A 120 7.40 -2.35 -1.43
C ALA A 120 6.20 -2.00 -0.54
N GLU A 121 5.49 -3.02 -0.06
CA GLU A 121 4.35 -2.84 0.84
C GLU A 121 4.79 -2.23 2.17
N ARG A 122 5.91 -2.69 2.75
CA ARG A 122 6.50 -2.10 3.96
C ARG A 122 6.91 -0.64 3.74
N SER A 123 7.41 -0.29 2.55
CA SER A 123 7.75 1.10 2.21
C SER A 123 6.51 1.98 2.13
N VAL A 124 5.45 1.49 1.47
CA VAL A 124 4.17 2.20 1.37
C VAL A 124 3.54 2.37 2.76
N ASP A 125 3.54 1.33 3.59
CA ASP A 125 3.05 1.38 4.97
C ASP A 125 3.87 2.35 5.82
N HIS A 126 5.20 2.35 5.68
CA HIS A 126 6.06 3.29 6.41
C HIS A 126 5.75 4.74 6.03
N GLN A 127 5.49 4.99 4.75
CA GLN A 127 5.11 6.31 4.25
C GLN A 127 3.70 6.71 4.68
N ALA A 128 2.74 5.77 4.67
CA ALA A 128 1.36 5.99 5.12
C ALA A 128 1.25 6.15 6.65
N ARG A 129 2.17 5.58 7.41
CA ARG A 129 2.29 5.74 8.87
C ARG A 129 2.99 7.03 9.28
N GLN A 130 3.50 7.83 8.35
CA GLN A 130 3.92 9.18 8.69
C GLN A 130 2.67 9.93 9.18
N PRO A 131 2.67 10.41 10.45
CA PRO A 131 1.49 11.05 11.00
C PRO A 131 1.23 12.30 10.18
N ASN A 132 0.14 12.28 9.42
CA ASN A 132 -0.36 13.49 8.80
C ASN A 132 -0.66 14.46 9.95
N GLN A 133 0.20 15.46 10.13
CA GLN A 133 0.00 16.50 11.12
C GLN A 133 -1.07 17.45 10.59
N TRP A 134 -2.31 17.13 10.92
CA TRP A 134 -3.45 18.00 10.69
C TRP A 134 -3.45 19.05 11.81
N LEU A 135 -3.47 20.33 11.43
CA LEU A 135 -3.80 21.39 12.37
C LEU A 135 -5.31 21.57 12.35
N LEU A 136 -5.94 21.31 13.49
CA LEU A 136 -7.32 21.67 13.73
C LEU A 136 -7.33 23.02 14.46
N LEU A 137 -7.89 24.04 13.83
CA LEU A 137 -8.16 25.33 14.45
C LEU A 137 -9.60 25.31 14.94
N VAL A 138 -9.80 25.36 16.25
CA VAL A 138 -11.13 25.22 16.87
C VAL A 138 -11.34 26.33 17.90
N SER A 139 -12.58 26.78 18.01
CA SER A 139 -13.03 27.68 19.07
C SER A 139 -12.85 27.00 20.44
N GLN A 140 -12.67 27.80 21.50
CA GLN A 140 -12.44 27.27 22.86
C GLN A 140 -13.59 26.33 23.31
N LYS A 141 -14.82 26.61 22.86
CA LYS A 141 -16.01 25.77 23.11
C LYS A 141 -16.00 24.46 22.32
N GLU A 142 -15.57 24.50 21.06
CA GLU A 142 -15.46 23.32 20.20
C GLU A 142 -14.33 22.39 20.69
N GLY A 143 -13.24 22.96 21.21
CA GLY A 143 -12.12 22.22 21.78
C GLY A 143 -12.54 21.31 22.94
N GLU A 144 -13.39 21.81 23.85
CA GLU A 144 -13.90 21.02 24.99
C GLU A 144 -14.80 19.86 24.55
N ILE A 145 -15.57 20.04 23.46
CA ILE A 145 -16.43 18.99 22.90
C ILE A 145 -15.58 17.89 22.28
N ILE A 146 -14.57 18.27 21.48
CA ILE A 146 -13.66 17.34 20.81
C ILE A 146 -12.82 16.56 21.82
N GLU A 147 -12.34 17.20 22.88
CA GLU A 147 -11.61 16.53 23.95
C GLU A 147 -12.49 15.50 24.67
N ARG A 148 -13.77 15.83 24.92
CA ARG A 148 -14.73 14.86 25.49
C ARG A 148 -15.02 13.70 24.56
N GLU A 149 -15.18 13.94 23.27
CA GLU A 149 -15.40 12.86 22.29
C GLU A 149 -14.16 11.98 22.11
N LEU A 150 -12.95 12.56 22.15
CA LEU A 150 -11.68 11.83 22.10
C LEU A 150 -11.40 11.02 23.35
N LEU A 151 -11.89 11.46 24.52
CA LEU A 151 -11.82 10.68 25.75
C LEU A 151 -12.83 9.53 25.76
N GLN A 152 -13.98 9.69 25.08
CA GLN A 152 -15.01 8.65 24.96
C GLN A 152 -14.69 7.61 23.88
N GLN A 153 -14.23 8.05 22.71
CA GLN A 153 -13.70 7.14 21.72
C GLN A 153 -12.28 6.79 22.13
N LYS A 154 -12.06 5.56 22.60
CA LYS A 154 -10.72 4.93 22.73
C LYS A 154 -10.03 4.81 21.35
N ALA A 155 -9.94 5.90 20.61
CA ALA A 155 -9.47 5.95 19.25
C ALA A 155 -7.96 5.95 19.28
N CYS A 156 -7.40 4.90 18.68
CA CYS A 156 -5.99 4.71 18.41
C CYS A 156 -5.45 5.70 17.35
N SER A 157 -5.84 6.97 17.42
CA SER A 157 -5.29 8.05 16.60
C SER A 157 -4.39 8.91 17.50
N ARG A 158 -3.09 8.94 17.19
CA ARG A 158 -2.15 9.94 17.73
C ARG A 158 -2.51 11.30 17.14
N LEU A 159 -3.60 11.88 17.60
CA LEU A 159 -3.99 13.25 17.34
C LEU A 159 -3.24 14.13 18.35
N SER A 160 -2.28 14.92 17.85
CA SER A 160 -1.64 15.96 18.66
C SER A 160 -2.50 17.21 18.53
N LEU A 161 -3.36 17.45 19.52
CA LEU A 161 -4.10 18.69 19.65
C LEU A 161 -3.20 19.76 20.26
N GLU A 162 -3.08 20.90 19.57
CA GLU A 162 -2.33 22.07 20.04
C GLU A 162 -3.31 23.24 20.06
N ILE A 163 -3.80 23.59 21.26
CA ILE A 163 -4.79 24.65 21.44
C ILE A 163 -4.06 26.00 21.39
N CYS A 164 -4.37 26.81 20.38
CA CYS A 164 -3.82 28.16 20.24
C CYS A 164 -4.86 29.18 20.72
N PRO A 165 -4.60 29.94 21.80
CA PRO A 165 -5.55 30.91 22.35
C PRO A 165 -5.71 32.19 21.50
N SER A 166 -4.88 32.37 20.46
CA SER A 166 -5.00 33.50 19.53
C SER A 166 -4.72 33.09 18.08
N PRO A 167 -5.41 33.70 17.10
CA PRO A 167 -5.18 33.42 15.68
C PRO A 167 -3.75 33.79 15.22
N GLN A 168 -3.14 34.80 15.85
CA GLN A 168 -1.74 35.18 15.58
C GLN A 168 -0.73 34.12 16.07
N GLN A 169 -0.97 33.46 17.21
CA GLN A 169 -0.14 32.33 17.64
C GLN A 169 -0.32 31.12 16.72
N ALA A 170 -1.54 30.85 16.26
CA ALA A 170 -1.80 29.81 15.28
C ALA A 170 -1.00 30.05 13.98
N LEU A 171 -0.99 31.29 13.47
CA LEU A 171 -0.19 31.70 12.31
C LEU A 171 1.32 31.53 12.52
N ASN A 172 1.84 31.84 13.72
CA ASN A 172 3.27 31.64 14.04
C ASN A 172 3.65 30.16 14.18
N VAL A 173 2.76 29.33 14.72
CA VAL A 173 2.93 27.87 14.77
C VAL A 173 2.84 27.26 13.35
N LEU A 174 1.99 27.81 12.48
CA LEU A 174 1.90 27.44 11.07
C LEU A 174 3.17 27.83 10.29
N ALA A 175 3.67 29.05 10.49
CA ALA A 175 4.86 29.56 9.82
C ALA A 175 6.15 28.82 10.21
N SER A 176 6.21 28.28 11.44
CA SER A 176 7.38 27.55 11.95
C SER A 176 7.39 26.05 11.61
N ARG A 177 6.26 25.46 11.17
CA ARG A 177 6.18 24.03 10.85
C ARG A 177 5.83 23.80 9.38
N SER A 178 6.85 23.82 8.51
CA SER A 178 6.70 23.74 7.04
C SER A 178 6.30 22.34 6.48
N CYS A 179 5.90 21.38 7.32
CA CYS A 179 5.55 20.01 6.93
C CYS A 179 4.11 19.65 7.31
N ARG A 180 3.11 20.49 6.97
CA ARG A 180 1.69 20.14 7.17
C ARG A 180 0.99 19.91 5.83
N GLN A 181 0.22 18.83 5.76
CA GLN A 181 -0.54 18.43 4.57
C GLN A 181 -1.94 19.07 4.49
N GLY A 182 -2.41 19.73 5.55
CA GLY A 182 -3.70 20.43 5.54
C GLY A 182 -4.03 21.19 6.84
N ILE A 183 -4.90 22.19 6.71
CA ILE A 183 -5.48 22.97 7.80
C ILE A 183 -6.98 22.70 7.77
N VAL A 184 -7.57 22.36 8.91
CA VAL A 184 -9.03 22.25 9.06
C VAL A 184 -9.47 23.36 10.02
N LEU A 185 -10.41 24.19 9.53
CA LEU A 185 -10.99 25.29 10.28
C LEU A 185 -12.33 24.82 10.89
N GLY A 186 -12.52 25.08 12.18
CA GLY A 186 -13.80 24.94 12.86
C GLY A 186 -14.82 25.96 12.34
N GLU A 187 -16.09 25.67 12.57
CA GLU A 187 -17.22 26.40 11.98
C GLU A 187 -17.31 27.84 12.53
N GLU A 188 -16.78 28.07 13.74
CA GLU A 188 -16.75 29.38 14.40
C GLU A 188 -15.43 30.18 14.19
N VAL A 189 -14.44 29.63 13.49
CA VAL A 189 -13.14 30.30 13.34
C VAL A 189 -13.18 31.31 12.19
N ASP A 190 -13.39 32.58 12.53
CA ASP A 190 -13.29 33.68 11.59
C ASP A 190 -11.82 34.13 11.45
N LEU A 191 -11.21 33.77 10.32
CA LEU A 191 -9.92 34.31 9.91
C LEU A 191 -10.19 35.64 9.21
N GLY A 192 -10.39 36.70 10.00
CA GLY A 192 -10.66 38.04 9.46
C GLY A 192 -9.74 38.38 8.28
N ASP A 193 -10.34 38.93 7.23
CA ASP A 193 -9.68 39.34 5.97
C ASP A 193 -8.46 40.25 6.17
#